data_AF-A0A847GRP3-F1
#
_entry.id   AF-A0A847GRP3-F1
#
_cell.length_a   1.000
_cell.length_b   1.000
_cell.length_c   1.000
_cell.angle_alpha   90.00
_cell.angle_beta   90.00
_cell.angle_gamma   90.00
#
_symmetry.space_group_name_H-M   'P 1'
#
loop_
_entity.id
_entity.type
_entity.pdbx_description
1 polymer ?
#
loop_
_entity_poly.entity_id
_entity_poly.type
_entity_poly.pdbx_seq_one_letter_code
_entity_poly.pdbx_strand_id
1 'polypeptide(L)'
;MTEQIDNLKATVAELEAELQSIATLDAESRAVLEQAVLDILAALHKATPGERPAQSAIERLHAAAQEFEETHPTVTGILSRLIDGLGQMGI
;
A
#
# COMPACT_ATOMS: atom_id res chain seq x y z
N MET A 1 -1.83 4.89 18.99
CA MET A 1 -2.65 5.23 17.81
C MET A 1 -1.90 6.07 16.79
N THR A 2 -1.13 7.09 17.17
CA THR A 2 -0.33 7.89 16.21
C THR A 2 0.89 7.15 15.68
N GLU A 3 1.58 6.35 16.50
CA GLU A 3 2.79 5.60 16.09
C GLU A 3 2.50 4.55 14.99
N GLN A 4 1.33 3.91 15.02
CA GLN A 4 0.94 2.96 13.96
C GLN A 4 0.77 3.66 12.60
N ILE A 5 0.11 4.82 12.60
CA ILE A 5 -0.11 5.62 11.39
C ILE A 5 1.22 6.15 10.85
N ASP A 6 2.14 6.55 11.72
CA ASP A 6 3.47 7.03 11.33
C ASP A 6 4.33 5.92 10.72
N ASN A 7 4.28 4.71 11.30
CA ASN A 7 4.97 3.54 10.74
C ASN A 7 4.41 3.15 9.36
N LEU A 8 3.08 3.25 9.19
CA LEU A 8 2.45 2.96 7.92
C LEU A 8 2.84 3.98 6.85
N LYS A 9 2.87 5.27 7.21
CA LYS A 9 3.36 6.34 6.33
C LYS A 9 4.82 6.15 5.95
N ALA A 10 5.66 5.70 6.87
CA ALA A 10 7.06 5.37 6.57
C ALA A 10 7.15 4.20 5.58
N THR A 11 6.34 3.16 5.76
CA THR A 11 6.28 2.00 4.85
C THR A 11 5.79 2.40 3.46
N VAL A 12 4.81 3.30 3.38
CA VAL A 12 4.34 3.91 2.13
C VAL A 12 5.44 4.69 1.43
N ALA A 13 6.19 5.53 2.15
CA ALA A 13 7.29 6.28 1.58
C ALA A 13 8.41 5.36 1.07
N GLU A 14 8.67 4.24 1.76
CA GLU A 14 9.57 3.17 1.32
C GLU A 14 9.10 2.56 0.00
N LEU A 15 7.80 2.26 -0.12
CA LEU A 15 7.19 1.74 -1.34
C LEU A 15 7.36 2.71 -2.51
N GLU A 16 7.01 3.99 -2.33
CA GLU A 16 7.16 5.00 -3.37
C GLU A 16 8.62 5.15 -3.82
N ALA A 17 9.57 5.13 -2.88
CA ALA A 17 11.00 5.19 -3.20
C ALA A 17 11.47 3.99 -4.02
N GLU A 18 11.02 2.77 -3.69
CA GLU A 18 11.33 1.58 -4.48
C GLU A 18 10.66 1.63 -5.85
N LEU A 19 9.41 2.04 -5.95
CA LEU A 19 8.71 2.22 -7.24
C LEU A 19 9.39 3.29 -8.12
N GLN A 20 9.94 4.34 -7.52
CA GLN A 20 10.75 5.35 -8.23
C GLN A 20 12.11 4.80 -8.69
N SER A 21 12.70 3.89 -7.91
CA SER A 21 13.98 3.26 -8.19
C SER A 21 13.87 2.21 -9.30
N ILE A 22 12.73 1.52 -9.37
CA ILE A 22 12.44 0.51 -10.38
C ILE A 22 12.05 1.19 -11.69
N ALA A 23 13.06 1.51 -12.50
CA ALA A 23 12.88 2.07 -13.85
C ALA A 23 12.18 1.11 -14.84
N THR A 24 12.04 -0.17 -14.47
CA THR A 24 11.42 -1.21 -15.29
C THR A 24 9.91 -1.34 -15.05
N LEU A 25 9.35 -0.63 -14.07
CA LEU A 25 7.93 -0.71 -13.79
C LEU A 25 7.14 0.06 -14.86
N ASP A 26 6.09 -0.56 -15.37
CA ASP A 26 5.19 0.06 -16.33
C ASP A 26 4.47 1.25 -15.68
N ALA A 27 4.27 2.32 -16.45
CA ALA A 27 3.60 3.52 -15.94
C ALA A 27 2.17 3.23 -15.43
N GLU A 28 1.51 2.21 -15.98
CA GLU A 28 0.17 1.77 -15.57
C GLU A 28 0.19 1.10 -14.19
N SER A 29 1.04 0.08 -14.02
CA SER A 29 1.32 -0.59 -12.75
C SER A 29 1.68 0.39 -11.64
N ARG A 30 2.57 1.33 -11.96
CA ARG A 30 2.96 2.41 -11.05
C ARG A 30 1.77 3.25 -10.60
N ALA A 31 0.93 3.67 -11.55
CA ALA A 31 -0.24 4.49 -11.24
C ALA A 31 -1.26 3.74 -10.37
N VAL A 32 -1.45 2.44 -10.60
CA VAL A 32 -2.34 1.60 -9.77
C VAL A 32 -1.84 1.53 -8.33
N LEU A 33 -0.54 1.30 -8.14
CA LEU A 33 0.10 1.26 -6.83
C LEU A 33 0.04 2.61 -6.10
N GLU A 34 0.40 3.70 -6.78
CA GLU A 34 0.29 5.06 -6.22
C GLU A 34 -1.15 5.38 -5.81
N GLN A 35 -2.13 5.02 -6.64
CA GLN A 35 -3.54 5.28 -6.34
C GLN A 35 -4.03 4.47 -5.13
N ALA A 36 -3.62 3.20 -5.02
CA ALA A 36 -4.03 2.35 -3.91
C ALA A 36 -3.40 2.81 -2.58
N VAL A 37 -2.16 3.28 -2.64
CA VAL A 37 -1.46 3.94 -1.52
C VAL A 37 -2.19 5.21 -1.08
N LEU A 38 -2.58 6.07 -2.03
CA LEU A 38 -3.32 7.30 -1.73
C LEU A 38 -4.68 7.01 -1.10
N ASP A 39 -5.39 5.98 -1.59
CA ASP A 39 -6.65 5.53 -1.02
C ASP A 39 -6.48 5.07 0.44
N ILE A 40 -5.39 4.35 0.74
CA ILE A 40 -5.04 3.96 2.11
C ILE A 40 -4.76 5.18 2.98
N LEU A 41 -3.89 6.09 2.53
CA LEU A 41 -3.57 7.31 3.29
C LEU A 41 -4.81 8.15 3.57
N ALA A 42 -5.72 8.24 2.60
CA ALA A 42 -7.00 8.91 2.75
C ALA A 42 -7.90 8.21 3.78
N ALA A 43 -7.97 6.87 3.75
CA ALA A 43 -8.71 6.08 4.73
C ALA A 43 -8.12 6.17 6.15
N LEU A 44 -6.79 6.30 6.28
CA LEU A 44 -6.13 6.52 7.58
C LEU A 44 -6.34 7.95 8.09
N HIS A 45 -6.41 8.94 7.20
CA HIS A 45 -6.59 10.35 7.56
C HIS A 45 -8.05 10.65 7.93
N LYS A 46 -9.00 10.09 7.19
CA LYS A 46 -10.41 10.06 7.58
C LYS A 46 -10.61 8.92 8.56
N ALA A 47 -10.39 9.18 9.84
CA ALA A 47 -10.79 8.29 10.94
C ALA A 47 -12.33 8.18 11.07
N THR A 48 -13.03 7.82 9.98
CA THR A 48 -14.45 7.51 9.97
C THR A 48 -14.60 5.99 10.01
N PRO A 49 -14.91 5.38 11.17
CA PRO A 49 -15.13 3.95 11.26
C PRO A 49 -16.40 3.61 10.51
N GLY A 50 -16.32 2.80 9.45
CA GLY A 50 -17.49 2.23 8.78
C GLY A 50 -17.61 2.46 7.28
N GLU A 51 -16.68 3.19 6.65
CA GLU A 51 -16.62 3.20 5.19
C GLU A 51 -15.80 1.98 4.71
N ARG A 52 -16.28 1.31 3.67
CA ARG A 52 -15.66 0.15 3.02
C ARG A 52 -14.42 0.39 2.11
N PRO A 53 -13.87 1.62 1.90
CA PRO A 53 -12.79 1.79 0.92
C PRO A 53 -11.45 1.21 1.38
N ALA A 54 -11.25 0.99 2.67
CA ALA A 54 -10.02 0.36 3.19
C ALA A 54 -9.87 -1.09 2.69
N GLN A 55 -10.92 -1.91 2.80
CA GLN A 55 -10.93 -3.28 2.30
C GLN A 55 -10.64 -3.36 0.79
N SER A 56 -11.30 -2.54 -0.03
CA SER A 56 -11.04 -2.52 -1.47
C SER A 56 -9.66 -1.99 -1.84
N ALA A 57 -9.01 -1.17 -1.00
CA ALA A 57 -7.62 -0.78 -1.19
C ALA A 57 -6.65 -1.91 -0.82
N ILE A 58 -6.92 -2.63 0.28
CA ILE A 58 -6.15 -3.82 0.69
C ILE A 58 -6.22 -4.90 -0.40
N GLU A 59 -7.41 -5.20 -0.94
CA GLU A 59 -7.57 -6.17 -2.03
C GLU A 59 -6.79 -5.77 -3.29
N ARG A 60 -6.77 -4.48 -3.63
CA ARG A 60 -5.98 -3.96 -4.76
C ARG A 60 -4.48 -4.07 -4.52
N LEU A 61 -3.99 -3.78 -3.30
CA LEU A 61 -2.59 -4.03 -2.95
C LEU A 61 -2.24 -5.51 -3.01
N HIS A 62 -3.15 -6.39 -2.58
CA HIS A 62 -2.92 -7.83 -2.60
C HIS A 62 -2.82 -8.36 -4.04
N ALA A 63 -3.71 -7.89 -4.94
CA ALA A 63 -3.65 -8.22 -6.36
C ALA A 63 -2.34 -7.72 -7.00
N ALA A 64 -1.96 -6.47 -6.73
CA ALA A 64 -0.68 -5.92 -7.18
C ALA A 64 0.51 -6.72 -6.63
N ALA A 65 0.50 -7.07 -5.34
CA ALA A 65 1.56 -7.85 -4.71
C ALA A 65 1.76 -9.22 -5.38
N GLN A 66 0.67 -9.88 -5.76
CA GLN A 66 0.74 -11.14 -6.51
C GLN A 66 1.29 -10.96 -7.93
N GLU A 67 0.93 -9.87 -8.62
CA GLU A 67 1.45 -9.57 -9.96
C GLU A 67 2.96 -9.24 -9.93
N PHE A 68 3.40 -8.57 -8.87
CA PHE A 68 4.81 -8.22 -8.64
C PHE A 68 5.62 -9.29 -7.94
N GLU A 69 5.02 -10.38 -7.45
CA GLU A 69 5.72 -11.46 -6.73
C GLU A 69 6.82 -12.10 -7.61
N GLU A 70 6.53 -12.31 -8.89
CA GLU A 70 7.46 -12.96 -9.82
C GLU A 70 8.52 -12.00 -10.37
N THR A 71 8.21 -10.70 -10.46
CA THR A 71 9.04 -9.69 -11.15
C THR A 71 9.80 -8.78 -10.19
N HIS A 72 9.23 -8.49 -9.02
CA HIS A 72 9.70 -7.47 -8.08
C HIS A 72 9.50 -7.91 -6.61
N PRO A 73 10.25 -8.90 -6.11
CA PRO A 73 10.08 -9.44 -4.76
C PRO A 73 10.26 -8.42 -3.63
N THR A 74 11.05 -7.37 -3.86
CA THR A 74 11.23 -6.25 -2.91
C THR A 74 9.93 -5.46 -2.73
N VAL A 75 9.22 -5.18 -3.83
CA VAL A 75 7.94 -4.45 -3.81
C VAL A 75 6.88 -5.29 -3.10
N THR A 76 6.79 -6.58 -3.42
CA THR A 76 5.88 -7.52 -2.77
C THR A 76 6.12 -7.58 -1.26
N GLY A 77 7.37 -7.59 -0.81
CA GLY A 77 7.71 -7.55 0.61
C GLY A 77 7.28 -6.27 1.33
N ILE A 78 7.32 -5.12 0.65
CA ILE A 78 6.83 -3.84 1.20
C ILE A 78 5.30 -3.84 1.23
N LEU A 79 4.65 -4.32 0.17
CA LEU A 79 3.18 -4.43 0.08
C LEU A 79 2.61 -5.33 1.17
N SER A 80 3.22 -6.50 1.42
CA SER A 80 2.81 -7.38 2.53
C SER A 80 2.90 -6.68 3.89
N ARG A 81 4.01 -5.97 4.17
CA ARG A 81 4.15 -5.19 5.42
C ARG A 81 3.06 -4.13 5.57
N LEU A 82 2.68 -3.49 4.48
CA LEU A 82 1.60 -2.50 4.42
C LEU A 82 0.24 -3.15 4.71
N ILE A 83 -0.06 -4.28 4.07
CA ILE A 83 -1.30 -5.06 4.26
C ILE A 83 -1.42 -5.55 5.71
N ASP A 84 -0.35 -6.12 6.27
CA ASP A 84 -0.31 -6.56 7.68
C ASP A 84 -0.58 -5.40 8.63
N GLY A 85 0.07 -4.25 8.41
CA GLY A 85 -0.13 -3.05 9.22
C GLY A 85 -1.58 -2.53 9.16
N LEU A 86 -2.21 -2.59 7.99
CA LEU A 86 -3.62 -2.22 7.80
C LEU A 86 -4.56 -3.20 8.49
N GLY A 87 -4.34 -4.51 8.31
CA GLY A 87 -5.13 -5.56 8.96
C GLY A 87 -5.04 -5.50 10.49
N GLN A 88 -3.88 -5.12 11.03
CA GLN A 88 -3.70 -4.95 12.47
C GLN A 88 -4.46 -3.73 13.03
N MET A 89 -4.79 -2.75 12.19
CA MET A 89 -5.65 -1.62 12.56
C MET A 89 -7.15 -1.95 12.49
N GLY A 90 -7.53 -3.11 11.96
CA GLY A 90 -8.92 -3.57 11.90
C GLY A 90 -9.80 -2.80 10.91
N ILE A 91 -9.19 -2.23 9.87
CA ILE A 91 -9.85 -1.49 8.78
C ILE A 91 -9.85 -2.31 7.48
#